data_AF-A0A2N5TGQ5-F1
#
_entry.id   AF-A0A2N5TGQ5-F1
#
_cell.length_a   1.000
_cell.length_b   1.000
_cell.length_c   1.000
_cell.angle_alpha   90.00
_cell.angle_beta   90.00
_cell.angle_gamma   90.00
#
_symmetry.space_group_name_H-M   'P 1'
#
loop_
_entity.id
_entity.type
_entity.pdbx_description
1 polymer ?
#
loop_
_entity_poly.entity_id
_entity_poly.type
_entity_poly.pdbx_seq_one_letter_code
_entity_poly.pdbx_strand_id
1 'polypeptide(L)'
;MTDNAKAELDDLYYEFRRDLHKLAIKNRIGPHLYFAHIVHSRKARAGTGISWNNFQHYDPEAKRLFAEFGKNEGGDRVSKLWAEKDVASKMRYRNIDYVTGLSQSNGEQIDSAAQDERHAPTNANQVSTANSCGSVAKIPQKETLASITSWALKVEAELKSFAFFHQVKGFFVLASCHPKSTIFKKGGSPLGTDFLAMIAKKDDAAGHFHTWVAGKAIQILNDVRTPVWTA
;
A
#
# COMPACT_ATOMS: atom_id res chain seq x y z
N MET A 1 11.83 -27.60 -1.13
CA MET A 1 11.44 -28.00 0.24
C MET A 1 10.78 -29.37 0.12
N THR A 2 11.29 -30.38 0.83
CA THR A 2 10.77 -31.75 0.79
C THR A 2 9.41 -31.82 1.51
N ASP A 3 8.59 -32.82 1.22
CA ASP A 3 7.28 -32.95 1.87
C ASP A 3 7.40 -33.20 3.38
N ASN A 4 8.47 -33.87 3.81
CA ASN A 4 8.83 -34.01 5.23
C ASN A 4 9.08 -32.63 5.89
N ALA A 5 9.82 -31.74 5.23
CA ALA A 5 10.08 -30.40 5.76
C ALA A 5 8.83 -29.51 5.81
N LYS A 6 7.81 -29.78 4.99
CA LYS A 6 6.51 -29.09 5.08
C LYS A 6 5.69 -29.60 6.26
N ALA A 7 5.65 -30.92 6.47
CA ALA A 7 4.96 -31.52 7.60
C ALA A 7 5.55 -31.05 8.94
N GLU A 8 6.88 -31.05 9.06
CA GLU A 8 7.57 -30.53 10.25
C GLU A 8 7.24 -29.04 10.51
N LEU A 9 7.10 -28.23 9.45
CA LEU A 9 6.74 -26.82 9.57
C LEU A 9 5.28 -26.65 10.04
N ASP A 10 4.36 -27.46 9.53
CA ASP A 10 2.96 -27.45 9.93
C ASP A 10 2.81 -27.85 11.40
N ASP A 11 3.50 -28.91 11.83
CA ASP A 11 3.54 -29.33 13.23
C ASP A 11 4.04 -28.21 14.14
N LEU A 12 5.17 -27.58 13.78
CA LEU A 12 5.73 -26.45 14.53
C LEU A 12 4.73 -25.29 14.64
N TYR A 13 3.99 -25.00 13.57
CA TYR A 13 2.96 -23.96 13.56
C TYR A 13 1.77 -24.30 14.48
N TYR A 14 1.30 -25.55 14.44
CA TYR A 14 0.21 -26.00 15.30
C TYR A 14 0.60 -26.04 16.77
N GLU A 15 1.82 -26.46 17.09
CA GLU A 15 2.35 -26.42 18.45
C GLU A 15 2.43 -24.99 18.99
N PHE A 16 3.00 -24.07 18.21
CA PHE A 16 3.05 -22.65 18.56
C PHE A 16 1.65 -22.09 18.82
N ARG A 17 0.67 -22.40 17.96
CA ARG A 17 -0.72 -21.97 18.15
C ARG A 17 -1.33 -22.57 19.41
N ARG A 18 -1.13 -23.86 19.65
CA ARG A 18 -1.65 -24.58 20.81
C ARG A 18 -1.16 -23.95 22.11
N ASP A 19 0.14 -23.69 22.20
CA ASP A 19 0.74 -23.16 23.42
C ASP A 19 0.34 -21.71 23.68
N LEU A 20 0.18 -20.91 22.63
CA LEU A 20 -0.37 -19.56 22.74
C LEU A 20 -1.83 -19.56 23.23
N HIS A 21 -2.66 -20.51 22.79
CA HIS A 21 -4.04 -20.65 23.29
C HIS A 21 -4.09 -21.16 24.73
N LYS A 22 -3.21 -22.09 25.12
CA LYS A 22 -3.07 -22.51 26.52
C LYS A 22 -2.72 -21.32 27.42
N LEU A 23 -1.80 -20.46 26.98
CA LEU A 23 -1.41 -19.25 27.70
C LEU A 23 -2.57 -18.23 27.78
N ALA A 24 -3.32 -18.07 26.70
CA ALA A 24 -4.51 -17.22 26.64
C ALA A 24 -5.59 -17.67 27.64
N ILE A 25 -5.89 -18.97 27.67
CA ILE A 25 -6.84 -19.58 28.62
C ILE A 25 -6.37 -19.39 30.06
N LYS A 26 -5.10 -19.72 30.34
CA LYS A 26 -4.51 -19.59 31.69
C LYS A 26 -4.66 -18.18 32.25
N ASN A 27 -4.50 -17.16 31.42
CA ASN A 27 -4.53 -15.76 31.84
C ASN A 27 -5.88 -15.08 31.58
N ARG A 28 -6.89 -15.79 31.04
CA ARG A 28 -8.21 -15.25 30.67
C ARG A 28 -8.13 -14.02 29.73
N ILE A 29 -7.16 -14.03 28.82
CA ILE A 29 -6.90 -12.96 27.85
C ILE A 29 -7.17 -13.51 26.45
N GLY A 30 -7.78 -12.71 25.57
CA GLY A 30 -8.03 -13.13 24.18
C GLY A 30 -6.72 -13.46 23.45
N PRO A 31 -6.63 -14.60 22.72
CA PRO A 31 -5.38 -15.01 22.04
C PRO A 31 -4.88 -13.98 21.02
N HIS A 32 -5.78 -13.19 20.42
CA HIS A 32 -5.46 -12.09 19.51
C HIS A 32 -4.54 -11.02 20.14
N LEU A 33 -4.58 -10.83 21.45
CA LEU A 33 -3.72 -9.87 22.16
C LEU A 33 -2.27 -10.36 22.26
N TYR A 34 -2.05 -11.67 22.38
CA TYR A 34 -0.71 -12.25 22.32
C TYR A 34 -0.13 -12.19 20.91
N PHE A 35 -0.95 -12.44 19.88
CA PHE A 35 -0.55 -12.21 18.49
C PHE A 35 -0.18 -10.74 18.28
N ALA A 36 -0.98 -9.81 18.78
CA ALA A 36 -0.68 -8.38 18.71
C ALA A 36 0.63 -8.04 19.43
N HIS A 37 0.90 -8.60 20.63
CA HIS A 37 2.15 -8.38 21.37
C HIS A 37 3.38 -8.93 20.64
N ILE A 38 3.32 -10.16 20.12
CA ILE A 38 4.43 -10.80 19.40
C ILE A 38 4.74 -10.03 18.10
N VAL A 39 3.72 -9.56 17.40
CA VAL A 39 3.87 -8.75 16.17
C VAL A 39 4.34 -7.32 16.48
N HIS A 40 3.82 -6.68 17.53
CA HIS A 40 4.23 -5.32 17.93
C HIS A 40 5.67 -5.28 18.47
N SER A 41 6.12 -6.28 19.22
CA SER A 41 7.50 -6.39 19.70
C SER A 41 8.52 -6.49 18.55
N ARG A 42 8.11 -7.01 17.37
CA ARG A 42 8.94 -6.98 16.15
C ARG A 42 8.96 -5.59 15.50
N LYS A 43 7.86 -4.84 15.54
CA LYS A 43 7.79 -3.45 15.05
C LYS A 43 8.64 -2.49 15.90
N ALA A 44 8.71 -2.68 17.22
CA ALA A 44 9.49 -1.83 18.11
C ALA A 44 11.01 -1.90 17.84
N ARG A 45 11.54 -3.04 17.37
CA ARG A 45 12.94 -3.17 16.94
C ARG A 45 13.27 -2.47 15.62
N ALA A 46 12.27 -2.03 14.86
CA ALA A 46 12.45 -1.36 13.56
C ALA A 46 12.54 0.18 13.66
N GLY A 47 12.52 0.77 14.85
CA GLY A 47 12.46 2.22 15.04
C GLY A 47 13.63 2.98 14.38
N THR A 48 14.85 2.45 14.42
CA THR A 48 16.02 3.06 13.75
C THR A 48 16.01 2.83 12.24
N GLY A 49 15.51 1.68 11.77
CA GLY A 49 15.48 1.33 10.34
C GLY A 49 14.46 2.13 9.52
N ILE A 50 13.30 2.46 10.08
CA ILE A 50 12.25 3.22 9.36
C ILE A 50 12.73 4.64 9.00
N SER A 51 13.36 5.30 9.96
CA SER A 51 13.88 6.67 9.82
C SER A 51 15.00 6.75 8.79
N TRP A 52 15.93 5.78 8.82
CA TRP A 52 17.00 5.65 7.83
C TRP A 52 16.47 5.32 6.41
N ASN A 53 15.56 4.35 6.29
CA ASN A 53 15.00 3.98 4.99
C ASN A 53 14.23 5.14 4.36
N ASN A 54 13.46 5.90 5.17
CA ASN A 54 12.73 7.06 4.69
C ASN A 54 13.69 8.19 4.27
N PHE A 55 14.78 8.41 5.00
CA PHE A 55 15.81 9.37 4.60
C PHE A 55 16.39 9.03 3.22
N GLN A 56 16.80 7.77 3.00
CA GLN A 56 17.35 7.35 1.71
C GLN A 56 16.38 7.55 0.54
N HIS A 57 15.07 7.44 0.79
CA HIS A 57 14.07 7.44 -0.28
C HIS A 57 13.46 8.81 -0.58
N TYR A 58 13.33 9.67 0.43
CA TYR A 58 12.59 10.92 0.32
C TYR A 58 13.44 12.17 0.48
N ASP A 59 14.64 12.07 1.06
CA ASP A 59 15.52 13.22 1.19
C ASP A 59 16.09 13.64 -0.18
N PRO A 60 15.93 14.91 -0.59
CA PRO A 60 16.36 15.38 -1.90
C PRO A 60 17.86 15.20 -2.13
N GLU A 61 18.67 15.43 -1.09
CA GLU A 61 20.12 15.34 -1.17
C GLU A 61 20.57 13.87 -1.22
N ALA A 62 19.90 12.99 -0.48
CA ALA A 62 20.15 11.56 -0.59
C ALA A 62 19.82 11.02 -2.00
N LYS A 63 18.69 11.44 -2.59
CA LYS A 63 18.32 11.06 -3.96
C LYS A 63 19.32 11.58 -4.99
N ARG A 64 19.79 12.83 -4.81
CA ARG A 64 20.79 13.44 -5.69
C ARG A 64 22.10 12.66 -5.65
N LEU A 65 22.58 12.28 -4.47
CA LEU A 65 23.79 11.48 -4.31
C LEU A 65 23.69 10.10 -4.96
N PHE A 66 22.53 9.44 -4.87
CA PHE A 66 22.30 8.18 -5.59
C PHE A 66 22.22 8.35 -7.10
N ALA A 67 21.63 9.44 -7.59
CA ALA A 67 21.54 9.73 -9.02
C ALA A 67 22.91 10.06 -9.63
N GLU A 68 23.76 10.80 -8.90
CA GLU A 68 25.07 11.26 -9.37
C GLU A 68 26.15 10.18 -9.28
N PHE A 69 26.23 9.45 -8.15
CA PHE A 69 27.33 8.52 -7.86
C PHE A 69 26.93 7.04 -7.89
N GLY A 70 25.66 6.76 -8.21
CA GLY A 70 25.12 5.40 -8.20
C GLY A 70 25.07 4.77 -6.81
N LYS A 71 24.78 3.46 -6.75
CA LYS A 71 24.43 2.77 -5.49
C LYS A 71 25.60 2.64 -4.52
N ASN A 72 26.81 2.37 -5.01
CA ASN A 72 27.96 2.05 -4.16
C ASN A 72 28.54 3.33 -3.55
N GLU A 73 29.11 4.21 -4.38
CA GLU A 73 29.71 5.46 -3.92
C GLU A 73 28.66 6.45 -3.38
N GLY A 74 27.47 6.52 -4.00
CA GLY A 74 26.35 7.29 -3.46
C GLY A 74 25.86 6.75 -2.11
N GLY A 75 25.86 5.43 -1.91
CA GLY A 75 25.48 4.81 -0.64
C GLY A 75 26.40 5.20 0.52
N ASP A 76 27.70 5.22 0.28
CA ASP A 76 28.70 5.65 1.28
C ASP A 76 28.54 7.14 1.62
N ARG A 77 28.29 7.99 0.62
CA ARG A 77 28.06 9.43 0.80
C ARG A 77 26.76 9.72 1.54
N VAL A 78 25.67 9.01 1.21
CA VAL A 78 24.38 9.11 1.93
C VAL A 78 24.51 8.65 3.38
N SER A 79 25.32 7.62 3.64
CA SER A 79 25.57 7.14 5.00
C SER A 79 26.34 8.17 5.84
N LYS A 80 27.32 8.87 5.26
CA LYS A 80 28.01 9.98 5.92
C LYS A 80 27.06 11.15 6.20
N LEU A 81 26.27 11.55 5.20
CA LEU A 81 25.27 12.59 5.34
C LEU A 81 24.25 12.29 6.45
N TRP A 82 23.88 11.02 6.61
CA TRP A 82 23.04 10.59 7.74
C TRP A 82 23.76 10.62 9.07
N ALA A 83 25.02 10.18 9.13
CA ALA A 83 25.80 10.21 10.36
C ALA A 83 25.87 11.63 10.95
N GLU A 84 26.02 12.64 10.09
CA GLU A 84 26.12 14.06 10.45
C GLU A 84 24.82 14.66 11.01
N LYS A 85 23.64 14.10 10.69
CA LYS A 85 22.36 14.61 11.22
C LYS A 85 22.21 14.35 12.73
N ASP A 86 21.68 15.33 13.43
CA ASP A 86 21.32 15.19 14.84
C ASP A 86 20.11 14.24 15.05
N VAL A 87 19.93 13.78 16.29
CA VAL A 87 18.89 12.81 16.63
C VAL A 87 17.48 13.34 16.37
N ALA A 88 17.22 14.63 16.62
CA ALA A 88 15.90 15.21 16.38
C ALA A 88 15.59 15.30 14.89
N SER A 89 16.58 15.68 14.07
CA SER A 89 16.45 15.64 12.60
C SER A 89 16.22 14.22 12.08
N LYS A 90 16.93 13.22 12.59
CA LYS A 90 16.69 11.81 12.24
C LYS A 90 15.28 11.37 12.60
N MET A 91 14.77 11.77 13.77
CA MET A 91 13.41 11.44 14.22
C MET A 91 12.32 12.01 13.31
N ARG A 92 12.54 13.15 12.64
CA ARG A 92 11.55 13.74 11.71
C ARG A 92 11.20 12.81 10.56
N TYR A 93 12.15 11.98 10.09
CA TYR A 93 11.88 10.99 9.03
C TYR A 93 10.98 9.82 9.47
N ARG A 94 10.57 9.76 10.75
CA ARG A 94 9.50 8.86 11.20
C ARG A 94 8.10 9.44 11.00
N ASN A 95 7.99 10.75 10.82
CA ASN A 95 6.72 11.44 10.59
C ASN A 95 6.34 11.35 9.10
N ILE A 96 5.20 10.73 8.82
CA ILE A 96 4.72 10.50 7.45
C ILE A 96 4.38 11.83 6.75
N ASP A 97 3.83 12.82 7.44
CA ASP A 97 3.46 14.10 6.84
C ASP A 97 4.71 14.87 6.41
N TYR A 98 5.76 14.84 7.24
CA TYR A 98 7.07 15.43 6.91
C TYR A 98 7.70 14.78 5.67
N VAL A 99 7.72 13.46 5.63
CA VAL A 99 8.29 12.68 4.53
C VAL A 99 7.51 12.85 3.22
N THR A 100 6.18 12.93 3.31
CA THR A 100 5.30 13.16 2.15
C THR A 100 5.45 14.58 1.62
N GLY A 101 5.62 15.57 2.48
CA GLY A 101 5.89 16.96 2.10
C GLY A 101 7.18 17.13 1.30
N LEU A 102 8.25 16.40 1.66
CA LEU A 102 9.50 16.37 0.89
C LEU A 102 9.31 15.84 -0.54
N SER A 103 8.37 14.90 -0.73
CA SER A 103 8.08 14.36 -2.07
C SER A 103 7.29 15.35 -2.94
N GLN A 104 6.47 16.20 -2.33
CA GLN A 104 5.64 17.20 -3.03
C GLN A 104 6.48 18.40 -3.48
N SER A 105 7.38 18.91 -2.63
CA SER A 105 8.33 19.97 -3.01
C SER A 105 9.27 19.54 -4.15
N ASN A 106 9.62 18.25 -4.21
CA ASN A 106 10.44 17.69 -5.29
C ASN A 106 9.69 17.58 -6.63
N GLY A 107 8.35 17.45 -6.60
CA GLY A 107 7.53 17.44 -7.82
C GLY A 107 7.42 18.83 -8.44
N GLU A 108 7.19 19.85 -7.61
CA GLU A 108 7.09 21.25 -8.05
C GLU A 108 8.40 21.79 -8.66
N GLN A 109 9.57 21.34 -8.18
CA GLN A 109 10.87 21.73 -8.74
C GLN A 109 11.15 21.10 -10.11
N ILE A 110 10.61 19.89 -10.39
CA ILE A 110 10.71 19.23 -11.69
C ILE A 110 9.74 19.88 -12.70
N ASP A 111 8.53 20.22 -12.26
CA ASP A 111 7.55 20.91 -13.10
C ASP A 111 7.98 22.34 -13.42
N SER A 112 8.65 23.04 -12.50
CA SER A 112 9.18 24.40 -12.73
C SER A 112 10.35 24.41 -13.73
N ALA A 113 11.17 23.35 -13.77
CA ALA A 113 12.26 23.23 -14.75
C ALA A 113 11.76 22.83 -16.16
N ALA A 114 10.56 22.26 -16.26
CA ALA A 114 9.93 21.88 -17.52
C ALA A 114 9.03 22.99 -18.12
N GLN A 115 8.85 24.12 -17.42
CA GLN A 115 7.95 25.22 -17.83
C GLN A 115 8.66 26.41 -18.50
N ASP A 116 9.98 26.38 -18.69
CA ASP A 116 10.73 27.50 -19.32
C ASP A 116 10.64 27.54 -20.87
N GLU A 117 9.95 26.58 -21.49
CA GLU A 117 9.55 26.67 -22.89
C GLU A 117 8.03 26.50 -23.05
N ARG A 118 7.28 27.56 -22.76
CA ARG A 118 6.15 28.09 -23.57
C ARG A 118 5.36 29.14 -22.78
N HIS A 119 5.62 30.40 -23.10
CA HIS A 119 4.72 31.51 -22.78
C HIS A 119 3.38 31.36 -23.54
N ALA A 120 2.25 31.40 -22.83
CA ALA A 120 1.41 32.61 -22.71
C ALA A 120 0.08 32.29 -21.95
N PRO A 121 -0.47 33.23 -21.16
CA PRO A 121 -1.52 32.97 -20.17
C PRO A 121 -2.91 33.39 -20.65
N THR A 122 -3.98 32.80 -20.10
CA THR A 122 -5.30 33.46 -20.02
C THR A 122 -6.10 32.99 -18.80
N ASN A 123 -6.08 33.85 -17.78
CA ASN A 123 -7.16 34.29 -16.89
C ASN A 123 -8.24 33.32 -16.37
N ALA A 124 -8.19 33.12 -15.05
CA ALA A 124 -9.20 33.51 -14.04
C ALA A 124 -10.70 33.34 -14.39
N ASN A 125 -11.41 32.49 -13.63
CA ASN A 125 -12.23 32.96 -12.51
C ASN A 125 -12.94 31.84 -11.73
N GLN A 126 -12.85 31.98 -10.41
CA GLN A 126 -13.91 31.82 -9.40
C GLN A 126 -14.50 30.44 -9.07
N VAL A 127 -14.17 30.07 -7.84
CA VAL A 127 -14.90 29.24 -6.89
C VAL A 127 -16.43 29.42 -6.97
N SER A 128 -17.15 28.31 -6.96
CA SER A 128 -18.52 28.25 -6.43
C SER A 128 -18.74 26.90 -5.76
N THR A 129 -18.85 26.94 -4.43
CA THR A 129 -19.30 25.86 -3.57
C THR A 129 -20.78 25.60 -3.81
N ALA A 130 -21.15 24.39 -4.25
CA ALA A 130 -22.52 23.91 -4.13
C ALA A 130 -22.55 22.38 -4.07
N ASN A 131 -23.01 21.87 -2.94
CA ASN A 131 -23.40 20.47 -2.75
C ASN A 131 -24.51 20.11 -3.74
N SER A 132 -24.25 19.19 -4.66
CA SER A 132 -25.32 18.37 -5.22
C SER A 132 -24.79 17.00 -5.67
N CYS A 133 -25.44 15.96 -5.16
CA CYS A 133 -25.40 14.63 -5.73
C CYS A 133 -25.98 14.73 -7.15
N GLY A 134 -25.14 14.54 -8.17
CA GLY A 134 -25.60 14.46 -9.56
C GLY A 134 -24.76 15.23 -10.55
N SER A 135 -23.49 14.84 -10.72
CA SER A 135 -22.70 15.11 -11.94
C SER A 135 -21.49 14.20 -11.93
N VAL A 136 -21.64 12.95 -12.37
CA VAL A 136 -20.49 12.12 -12.73
C VAL A 136 -19.91 12.78 -13.98
N ALA A 137 -18.86 13.59 -13.81
CA ALA A 137 -18.06 14.05 -14.92
C ALA A 137 -17.69 12.82 -15.75
N LYS A 138 -18.09 12.80 -17.03
CA LYS A 138 -17.81 11.69 -17.94
C LYS A 138 -16.32 11.71 -18.27
N ILE A 139 -15.48 11.33 -17.32
CA ILE A 139 -14.09 10.95 -17.60
C ILE A 139 -14.18 9.78 -18.58
N PRO A 140 -13.57 9.87 -19.78
CA PRO A 140 -13.56 8.78 -20.72
C PRO A 140 -13.09 7.50 -20.03
N GLN A 141 -13.82 6.40 -20.18
CA GLN A 141 -13.52 5.12 -19.54
C GLN A 141 -12.06 4.68 -19.75
N LYS A 142 -11.47 5.07 -20.89
CA LYS A 142 -10.06 4.85 -21.26
C LYS A 142 -9.08 5.58 -20.33
N GLU A 143 -9.35 6.82 -19.96
CA GLU A 143 -8.52 7.60 -19.05
C GLU A 143 -8.60 7.04 -17.62
N THR A 144 -9.81 6.69 -17.18
CA THR A 144 -10.02 6.01 -15.88
C THR A 144 -9.27 4.68 -15.81
N LEU A 145 -9.30 3.88 -16.88
CA LEU A 145 -8.57 2.60 -16.95
C LEU A 145 -7.04 2.81 -16.89
N ALA A 146 -6.52 3.84 -17.58
CA ALA A 146 -5.10 4.16 -17.57
C ALA A 146 -4.64 4.59 -16.17
N SER A 147 -5.38 5.50 -15.52
CA SER A 147 -5.09 5.96 -14.16
C SER A 147 -5.13 4.81 -13.15
N ILE A 148 -6.13 3.93 -13.24
CA ILE A 148 -6.24 2.75 -12.37
C ILE A 148 -5.10 1.77 -12.60
N THR A 149 -4.70 1.57 -13.86
CA THR A 149 -3.57 0.69 -14.18
C THR A 149 -2.26 1.24 -13.62
N SER A 150 -2.02 2.55 -13.76
CA SER A 150 -0.86 3.23 -13.18
C SER A 150 -0.85 3.08 -11.65
N TRP A 151 -1.99 3.32 -11.00
CA TRP A 151 -2.14 3.13 -9.56
C TRP A 151 -1.84 1.69 -9.13
N ALA A 152 -2.42 0.70 -9.83
CA ALA A 152 -2.23 -0.71 -9.49
C ALA A 152 -0.76 -1.12 -9.58
N LEU A 153 -0.04 -0.67 -10.61
CA LEU A 153 1.40 -0.92 -10.76
C LEU A 153 2.21 -0.26 -9.63
N LYS A 154 1.87 0.97 -9.25
CA LYS A 154 2.53 1.67 -8.14
C LYS A 154 2.33 0.94 -6.81
N VAL A 155 1.09 0.57 -6.48
CA VAL A 155 0.78 -0.16 -5.24
C VAL A 155 1.44 -1.53 -5.22
N GLU A 156 1.50 -2.23 -6.35
CA GLU A 156 2.21 -3.50 -6.44
C GLU A 156 3.72 -3.33 -6.17
N ALA A 157 4.34 -2.29 -6.72
CA ALA A 157 5.74 -1.96 -6.46
C ALA A 157 5.98 -1.62 -4.97
N GLU A 158 5.10 -0.84 -4.36
CA GLU A 158 5.16 -0.51 -2.93
C GLU A 158 4.98 -1.76 -2.06
N LEU A 159 4.03 -2.64 -2.38
CA LEU A 159 3.83 -3.90 -1.65
C LEU A 159 5.02 -4.86 -1.80
N LYS A 160 5.69 -4.88 -2.96
CA LYS A 160 6.96 -5.61 -3.15
C LYS A 160 8.07 -5.02 -2.28
N SER A 161 8.17 -3.68 -2.23
CA SER A 161 9.11 -2.97 -1.37
C SER A 161 8.86 -3.28 0.12
N PHE A 162 7.61 -3.17 0.58
CA PHE A 162 7.23 -3.51 1.95
C PHE A 162 7.48 -4.98 2.31
N ALA A 163 7.23 -5.88 1.36
CA ALA A 163 7.53 -7.29 1.55
C ALA A 163 9.02 -7.57 1.69
N PHE A 164 9.87 -6.79 1.03
CA PHE A 164 11.32 -6.89 1.10
C PHE A 164 11.88 -6.23 2.36
N PHE A 165 11.60 -4.95 2.58
CA PHE A 165 12.21 -4.16 3.67
C PHE A 165 11.53 -4.33 5.02
N HIS A 166 10.22 -4.61 5.04
CA HIS A 166 9.43 -4.60 6.28
C HIS A 166 8.76 -5.94 6.58
N GLN A 167 8.99 -6.95 5.74
CA GLN A 167 8.35 -8.27 5.83
C GLN A 167 6.82 -8.20 5.89
N VAL A 168 6.23 -7.11 5.40
CA VAL A 168 4.77 -6.94 5.32
C VAL A 168 4.30 -7.56 4.02
N LYS A 169 3.43 -8.55 4.12
CA LYS A 169 2.84 -9.23 2.96
C LYS A 169 1.39 -8.77 2.81
N GLY A 170 1.00 -8.51 1.58
CA GLY A 170 -0.34 -8.03 1.26
C GLY A 170 -0.66 -8.23 -0.22
N PHE A 171 -1.94 -8.11 -0.52
CA PHE A 171 -2.51 -8.14 -1.87
C PHE A 171 -3.66 -7.14 -1.95
N PHE A 172 -4.07 -6.79 -3.16
CA PHE A 172 -5.25 -5.98 -3.43
C PHE A 172 -6.09 -6.60 -4.53
N VAL A 173 -7.38 -6.29 -4.50
CA VAL A 173 -8.34 -6.53 -5.57
C VAL A 173 -9.14 -5.25 -5.76
N LEU A 174 -9.20 -4.77 -6.99
CA LEU A 174 -9.95 -3.60 -7.40
C LEU A 174 -10.95 -4.03 -8.46
N ALA A 175 -12.21 -3.67 -8.25
CA ALA A 175 -13.32 -3.98 -9.13
C ALA A 175 -14.18 -2.74 -9.32
N SER A 176 -14.62 -2.50 -10.55
CA SER A 176 -15.59 -1.44 -10.82
C SER A 176 -17.01 -1.88 -10.52
N CYS A 177 -17.77 -0.98 -9.92
CA CYS A 177 -19.20 -1.12 -9.71
C CYS A 177 -20.00 -1.07 -11.01
N HIS A 178 -19.45 -0.52 -12.10
CA HIS A 178 -20.23 -0.30 -13.30
C HIS A 178 -20.41 -1.62 -14.07
N PRO A 179 -21.65 -2.06 -14.39
CA PRO A 179 -21.91 -3.40 -14.93
C PRO A 179 -21.30 -3.67 -16.32
N LYS A 180 -20.98 -2.61 -17.07
CA LYS A 180 -20.26 -2.69 -18.36
C LYS A 180 -18.75 -2.39 -18.27
N SER A 181 -18.22 -2.18 -17.07
CA SER A 181 -16.82 -1.84 -16.89
C SER A 181 -15.96 -3.10 -16.90
N THR A 182 -14.85 -3.04 -17.63
CA THR A 182 -13.82 -4.09 -17.66
C THR A 182 -12.73 -3.86 -16.61
N ILE A 183 -12.93 -2.88 -15.72
CA ILE A 183 -11.94 -2.51 -14.69
C ILE A 183 -12.00 -3.55 -13.58
N PHE A 184 -11.06 -4.50 -13.67
CA PHE A 184 -10.74 -5.46 -12.63
C PHE A 184 -9.22 -5.62 -12.56
N LYS A 185 -8.62 -5.37 -11.40
CA LYS A 185 -7.18 -5.47 -11.17
C LYS A 185 -6.92 -6.22 -9.87
N LYS A 186 -5.97 -7.14 -9.87
CA LYS A 186 -5.49 -7.81 -8.66
C LYS A 186 -3.97 -7.88 -8.71
N GLY A 187 -3.33 -7.80 -7.55
CA GLY A 187 -1.88 -7.80 -7.44
C GLY A 187 -1.43 -7.75 -5.99
N GLY A 188 -0.12 -7.70 -5.76
CA GLY A 188 0.40 -7.65 -4.41
C GLY A 188 1.89 -7.91 -4.29
N SER A 189 2.31 -8.08 -3.05
CA SER A 189 3.60 -8.68 -2.72
C SER A 189 3.72 -10.11 -3.28
N PRO A 190 4.93 -10.68 -3.42
CA PRO A 190 5.08 -12.04 -3.96
C PRO A 190 4.18 -13.07 -3.28
N LEU A 191 4.18 -13.12 -1.94
CA LEU A 191 3.34 -14.04 -1.18
C LEU A 191 1.83 -13.71 -1.29
N GLY A 192 1.48 -12.43 -1.41
CA GLY A 192 0.09 -12.01 -1.61
C GLY A 192 -0.44 -12.43 -2.99
N THR A 193 0.39 -12.32 -4.02
CA THR A 193 0.07 -12.81 -5.37
C THR A 193 -0.01 -14.33 -5.40
N ASP A 194 0.90 -15.03 -4.73
CA ASP A 194 0.86 -16.50 -4.59
C ASP A 194 -0.40 -16.94 -3.84
N PHE A 195 -0.79 -16.22 -2.79
CA PHE A 195 -2.04 -16.46 -2.07
C PHE A 195 -3.26 -16.31 -3.00
N LEU A 196 -3.32 -15.22 -3.79
CA LEU A 196 -4.39 -15.02 -4.78
C LEU A 196 -4.42 -16.14 -5.84
N ALA A 197 -3.26 -16.62 -6.29
CA ALA A 197 -3.18 -17.73 -7.23
C ALA A 197 -3.59 -19.06 -6.59
N MET A 198 -3.20 -19.30 -5.33
CA MET A 198 -3.56 -20.49 -4.57
C MET A 198 -5.06 -20.57 -4.32
N ILE A 199 -5.70 -19.47 -3.87
CA ILE A 199 -7.14 -19.47 -3.66
C ILE A 199 -7.87 -19.65 -4.98
N ALA A 200 -7.42 -19.01 -6.08
CA ALA A 200 -8.06 -19.12 -7.39
C ALA A 200 -8.07 -20.54 -7.96
N LYS A 201 -7.16 -21.42 -7.53
CA LYS A 201 -7.20 -22.85 -7.89
C LYS A 201 -8.36 -23.59 -7.25
N LYS A 202 -8.82 -23.15 -6.08
CA LYS A 202 -9.93 -23.75 -5.33
C LYS A 202 -11.24 -23.02 -5.61
N ASP A 203 -11.19 -21.69 -5.61
CA ASP A 203 -12.31 -20.78 -5.81
C ASP A 203 -11.79 -19.41 -6.24
N ASP A 204 -12.31 -18.84 -7.34
CA ASP A 204 -11.90 -17.50 -7.80
C ASP A 204 -12.59 -16.41 -6.97
N ALA A 205 -12.28 -16.35 -5.68
CA ALA A 205 -12.84 -15.39 -4.73
C ALA A 205 -12.66 -13.93 -5.18
N ALA A 206 -11.58 -13.63 -5.91
CA ALA A 206 -11.37 -12.30 -6.50
C ALA A 206 -12.35 -12.03 -7.65
N GLY A 207 -12.62 -13.03 -8.50
CA GLY A 207 -13.69 -12.99 -9.49
C GLY A 207 -15.07 -12.85 -8.85
N HIS A 208 -15.35 -13.61 -7.79
CA HIS A 208 -16.60 -13.50 -7.02
C HIS A 208 -16.78 -12.10 -6.42
N PHE A 209 -15.70 -11.50 -5.90
CA PHE A 209 -15.73 -10.12 -5.43
C PHE A 209 -16.10 -9.15 -6.57
N HIS A 210 -15.52 -9.30 -7.76
CA HIS A 210 -15.88 -8.49 -8.93
C HIS A 210 -17.37 -8.62 -9.29
N THR A 211 -17.87 -9.85 -9.38
CA THR A 211 -19.30 -10.11 -9.64
C THR A 211 -20.20 -9.52 -8.57
N TRP A 212 -19.82 -9.64 -7.29
CA TRP A 212 -20.58 -9.09 -6.16
C TRP A 212 -20.61 -7.56 -6.19
N VAL A 213 -19.48 -6.90 -6.47
CA VAL A 213 -19.39 -5.44 -6.60
C VAL A 213 -20.30 -4.92 -7.73
N ALA A 214 -20.27 -5.57 -8.90
CA ALA A 214 -21.17 -5.24 -10.00
C ALA A 214 -22.65 -5.47 -9.63
N GLY A 215 -22.97 -6.59 -8.97
CA GLY A 215 -24.33 -6.90 -8.52
C GLY A 215 -24.87 -5.92 -7.49
N LYS A 216 -24.05 -5.49 -6.52
CA LYS A 216 -24.43 -4.49 -5.52
C LYS A 216 -24.71 -3.12 -6.15
N ALA A 217 -23.92 -2.74 -7.14
CA ALA A 217 -24.16 -1.51 -7.87
C ALA A 217 -25.52 -1.52 -8.60
N ILE A 218 -25.87 -2.65 -9.22
CA ILE A 218 -27.18 -2.82 -9.86
C ILE A 218 -28.32 -2.73 -8.83
N GLN A 219 -28.18 -3.36 -7.66
CA GLN A 219 -29.18 -3.27 -6.59
C GLN A 219 -29.41 -1.82 -6.14
N ILE A 220 -28.33 -1.05 -5.97
CA ILE A 220 -28.39 0.37 -5.58
C ILE A 220 -29.02 1.21 -6.70
N LEU A 221 -28.64 0.98 -7.97
CA LEU A 221 -29.18 1.70 -9.12
C LEU A 221 -30.66 1.43 -9.36
N ASN A 222 -31.14 0.25 -8.99
CA ASN A 222 -32.53 -0.17 -9.16
C ASN A 222 -33.38 -0.03 -7.88
N ASP A 223 -32.84 0.58 -6.82
CA ASP A 223 -33.48 0.76 -5.50
C ASP A 223 -34.07 -0.54 -4.90
N VAL A 224 -33.44 -1.68 -5.18
CA VAL A 224 -33.89 -2.99 -4.71
C VAL A 224 -33.39 -3.18 -3.26
N ARG A 225 -34.23 -2.84 -2.28
CA ARG A 225 -34.00 -3.19 -0.87
C ARG A 225 -33.92 -4.71 -0.73
N THR A 226 -32.82 -5.19 -0.14
CA THR A 226 -32.74 -6.59 0.30
C THR A 226 -33.66 -6.79 1.50
N PRO A 227 -34.39 -7.92 1.60
CA PRO A 227 -35.12 -8.24 2.82
C PRO A 227 -34.11 -8.35 3.96
N VAL A 228 -34.33 -7.58 5.02
CA VAL A 228 -33.61 -7.78 6.27
C VAL A 228 -34.09 -9.11 6.84
N TRP A 229 -33.29 -10.15 6.72
CA TRP A 229 -33.51 -11.37 7.48
C TRP A 229 -33.12 -11.07 8.92
N THR A 230 -34.12 -10.76 9.74
CA THR A 230 -33.98 -10.75 11.20
C THR A 230 -33.78 -12.19 11.66
N ALA A 231 -32.60 -12.46 12.23
CA ALA A 231 -32.38 -13.62 13.10
C ALA A 231 -32.73 -13.23 14.54
#